data_AF-A0A564PZB3-F1
#
_entry.id   AF-A0A564PZB3-F1
#
_cell.length_a   1.000
_cell.length_b   1.000
_cell.length_c   1.000
_cell.angle_alpha   90.00
_cell.angle_beta   90.00
_cell.angle_gamma   90.00
#
_symmetry.space_group_name_H-M   'P 1'
#
loop_
_entity.id
_entity.type
_entity.pdbx_description
1 polymer ?
#
loop_
_entity_poly.entity_id
_entity_poly.type
_entity_poly.pdbx_seq_one_letter_code
_entity_poly.pdbx_strand_id
1 'polypeptide(L)' 'MDFGLSEEQEDIVSVVREFTKKEFDIDYTKECDQEHKIPLELYKKAAENGFIGVYFPKGYGDQGLGILKTR' A
#
# COMPACT_ATOMS: atom_id res chain seq x y z
N MET A 1 -2.24 -20.74 20.08
CA MET A 1 -2.60 -19.40 19.61
C MET A 1 -2.18 -19.36 18.16
N ASP A 2 -3.13 -19.18 17.25
CA ASP A 2 -2.84 -19.10 15.82
C ASP A 2 -2.49 -17.64 15.50
N PHE A 3 -1.31 -17.42 14.92
CA PHE A 3 -0.78 -16.10 14.57
C PHE A 3 -0.91 -15.82 13.07
N GLY A 4 -1.63 -16.67 12.34
CA GLY A 4 -1.98 -16.46 10.94
C GLY A 4 -2.82 -15.21 10.72
N LEU A 5 -2.80 -14.72 9.50
CA LEU A 5 -3.71 -13.66 9.06
C LEU A 5 -5.14 -14.21 9.03
N SER A 6 -6.13 -13.37 9.36
CA SER A 6 -7.53 -13.71 9.07
C SER A 6 -7.77 -13.72 7.56
N GLU A 7 -8.81 -14.41 7.08
CA GLU A 7 -9.18 -14.42 5.65
C GLU A 7 -9.31 -12.99 5.08
N GLU A 8 -9.90 -12.07 5.86
CA GLU A 8 -10.03 -10.66 5.46
C GLU A 8 -8.67 -9.95 5.33
N GLN A 9 -7.67 -10.31 6.15
CA GLN A 9 -6.32 -9.78 6.04
C GLN A 9 -5.58 -10.38 4.84
N GLU A 10 -5.77 -11.68 4.56
CA GLU A 10 -5.19 -12.33 3.39
C GLU A 10 -5.70 -11.73 2.08
N ASP A 11 -7.00 -11.43 2.00
CA ASP A 11 -7.62 -10.76 0.85
C ASP A 11 -6.98 -9.39 0.58
N ILE A 12 -6.76 -8.60 1.63
CA ILE A 12 -6.12 -7.28 1.52
C ILE A 12 -4.67 -7.43 1.04
N VAL A 13 -3.92 -8.39 1.60
CA VAL A 13 -2.55 -8.67 1.15
C VAL A 13 -2.52 -9.07 -0.32
N SER A 14 -3.49 -9.86 -0.77
CA SER A 14 -3.63 -10.25 -2.18
C SER A 14 -3.83 -9.04 -3.09
N VAL A 15 -4.78 -8.17 -2.74
CA VAL A 15 -5.09 -6.95 -3.51
C VAL A 15 -3.88 -6.00 -3.57
N VAL A 16 -3.19 -5.80 -2.45
CA VAL A 16 -1.97 -4.97 -2.40
C VAL A 16 -0.84 -5.57 -3.25
N ARG A 17 -0.69 -6.91 -3.26
CA ARG A 17 0.31 -7.61 -4.08
C ARG A 17 0.03 -7.49 -5.57
N GLU A 18 -1.22 -7.60 -5.99
CA GLU A 18 -1.59 -7.41 -7.39
C GLU A 18 -1.36 -5.97 -7.84
N PHE A 19 -1.76 -5.00 -7.01
CA PHE A 19 -1.52 -3.58 -7.26
C PHE A 19 -0.02 -3.26 -7.42
N THR A 20 0.81 -3.72 -6.47
CA THR A 20 2.26 -3.50 -6.53
C THR A 20 2.87 -4.14 -7.77
N LYS A 21 2.53 -5.37 -8.12
CA LYS A 21 3.04 -6.01 -9.34
C LYS A 21 2.67 -5.27 -10.64
N LYS A 22 1.49 -4.64 -10.67
CA LYS A 22 0.99 -3.95 -11.86
C LYS A 22 1.54 -2.53 -12.00
N GLU A 23 1.64 -1.81 -10.88
CA GLU A 23 1.94 -0.38 -10.89
C GLU A 23 3.39 -0.05 -10.48
N PHE A 24 4.10 -0.95 -9.80
CA PHE A 24 5.52 -0.76 -9.49
C PHE A 24 6.38 -1.22 -10.66
N ASP A 25 6.89 -0.24 -11.39
CA ASP A 25 8.01 -0.46 -12.30
C ASP A 25 9.29 -0.67 -11.48
N ILE A 26 9.87 -1.86 -11.60
CA ILE A 26 11.07 -2.27 -10.85
C ILE A 26 12.29 -1.43 -11.22
N ASP A 27 12.38 -0.99 -12.48
CA ASP A 27 13.54 -0.22 -12.94
C ASP A 27 13.42 1.23 -12.46
N TYR A 28 12.22 1.81 -12.52
CA TYR A 28 11.94 3.14 -11.97
C TYR A 28 12.17 3.20 -10.45
N THR A 29 11.73 2.18 -9.71
CA THR A 29 11.91 2.13 -8.25
C THR A 29 13.37 1.96 -7.85
N LYS A 30 14.15 1.16 -8.59
CA LYS A 30 15.60 1.05 -8.39
C LYS A 30 16.33 2.36 -8.68
N GLU A 31 15.98 3.06 -9.75
CA GLU A 31 16.58 4.37 -10.05
C GLU A 31 16.25 5.38 -8.93
N CYS A 32 15.00 5.39 -8.46
CA CYS A 32 14.60 6.26 -7.35
C CYS A 32 15.37 5.95 -6.05
N ASP A 33 15.59 4.67 -5.74
CA ASP A 33 16.39 4.25 -4.59
C ASP A 33 17.86 4.68 -4.72
N GLN A 34 18.48 4.43 -5.88
CA GLN A 34 19.88 4.81 -6.17
C GLN A 34 20.10 6.32 -6.14
N GLU A 35 19.14 7.08 -6.65
CA GLU A 35 19.22 8.54 -6.75
C GLU A 35 18.68 9.27 -5.51
N HIS A 36 18.25 8.52 -4.48
CA HIS A 36 17.57 9.06 -3.30
C HIS A 36 16.37 9.98 -3.64
N LYS A 37 15.64 9.64 -4.71
CA LYS A 37 14.46 10.38 -5.16
C LYS A 37 13.19 9.74 -4.61
N ILE A 38 12.24 10.58 -4.21
CA ILE A 38 10.91 10.11 -3.82
C ILE A 38 10.13 9.81 -5.11
N PRO A 39 9.63 8.58 -5.33
CA PRO A 39 8.85 8.23 -6.50
C PRO A 39 7.42 8.79 -6.39
N LEU A 40 7.29 10.11 -6.60
CA LEU A 40 6.03 10.84 -6.40
C LEU A 40 4.87 10.31 -7.25
N GLU A 41 5.14 9.83 -8.46
CA GLU A 41 4.11 9.26 -9.33
C GLU A 41 3.57 7.94 -8.78
N LEU A 42 4.45 7.10 -8.24
CA LEU A 42 4.07 5.87 -7.56
C LEU A 42 3.29 6.15 -6.28
N TYR A 43 3.73 7.18 -5.54
CA TYR A 43 3.09 7.63 -4.33
C TYR A 43 1.67 8.15 -4.60
N LYS A 44 1.46 8.94 -5.66
CA LYS A 44 0.12 9.39 -6.08
C LYS A 44 -0.79 8.21 -6.42
N LYS A 45 -0.31 7.26 -7.22
CA LYS A 45 -1.08 6.06 -7.60
C LYS A 45 -1.49 5.24 -6.37
N ALA A 46 -0.57 5.05 -5.42
CA ALA A 46 -0.86 4.36 -4.17
C ALA A 46 -1.87 5.11 -3.30
N ALA A 47 -1.84 6.46 -3.29
CA ALA A 47 -2.82 7.29 -2.61
C ALA A 47 -4.21 7.22 -3.26
N GLU A 48 -4.28 7.23 -4.59
CA GLU A 48 -5.55 7.11 -5.33
C GLU A 48 -6.23 5.76 -5.09
N ASN A 49 -5.45 4.70 -4.89
CA ASN A 49 -5.96 3.37 -4.54
C ASN A 49 -6.23 3.21 -3.02
N GLY A 50 -6.00 4.26 -2.22
CA GLY A 50 -6.28 4.28 -0.78
C GLY A 50 -5.34 3.43 0.06
N PHE A 51 -4.18 3.06 -0.47
CA PHE A 51 -3.13 2.38 0.28
C PHE A 51 -2.29 3.34 1.14
N ILE A 52 -2.46 4.64 0.95
CA ILE A 52 -1.81 5.70 1.75
C ILE A 52 -2.87 6.38 2.62
N GLY A 53 -2.56 6.59 3.90
CA GLY A 53 -3.48 7.25 4.83
C GLY A 53 -4.51 6.32 5.47
N VAL A 54 -4.29 5.01 5.36
CA VAL A 54 -5.05 3.89 5.97
C VAL A 54 -5.32 4.03 7.48
N TYR A 55 -4.59 4.93 8.15
CA TYR A 55 -4.65 5.19 9.59
C TYR A 55 -5.46 6.44 9.98
N PHE A 56 -5.89 7.27 9.01
CA PHE A 56 -6.63 8.48 9.32
C PHE A 56 -8.10 8.17 9.64
N PRO A 57 -8.83 9.04 10.35
CA PRO A 57 -10.28 8.87 10.53
C PRO A 57 -11.05 9.10 9.22
N LYS A 58 -12.14 8.34 9.00
CA LYS A 58 -13.12 8.58 7.92
C LYS A 58 -13.51 10.06 7.84
N GLY A 59 -13.16 10.70 6.72
CA GLY A 59 -13.39 12.12 6.46
C GLY A 59 -12.16 12.90 6.00
N TYR A 60 -10.95 12.36 6.20
CA TYR A 60 -9.68 13.01 5.83
C TYR A 60 -8.80 12.19 4.87
N GLY A 61 -9.36 11.18 4.21
CA GLY A 61 -8.64 10.31 3.25
C GLY A 61 -8.56 8.82 3.61
N ASP A 62 -9.34 8.38 4.60
CA ASP A 62 -9.35 6.99 5.08
C ASP A 62 -10.31 6.08 4.29
N GLN A 63 -9.84 4.89 3.92
CA GLN A 63 -10.67 3.81 3.36
C GLN A 63 -11.23 2.84 4.42
N GLY A 64 -10.96 3.06 5.72
CA GLY A 64 -11.46 2.25 6.82
C GLY A 64 -10.68 0.95 7.03
N LEU A 65 -9.45 0.88 6.54
CA LEU A 65 -8.56 -0.27 6.66
C LEU A 65 -7.78 -0.18 7.98
N GLY A 66 -8.45 -0.40 9.12
CA GLY A 66 -7.87 -0.14 10.45
C GLY A 66 -6.44 -0.68 10.71
N ILE A 67 -5.75 0.00 11.63
CA ILE A 67 -4.39 -0.16 12.18
C ILE A 67 -3.79 -1.59 12.18
N LEU A 68 -4.60 -2.62 12.41
CA LEU A 68 -4.14 -4.02 12.48
C LEU A 68 -3.87 -4.66 11.09
N LYS A 69 -4.16 -3.96 9.99
CA LYS A 69 -4.00 -4.44 8.61
C LYS A 69 -2.73 -3.94 7.90
N THR A 70 -1.94 -3.06 8.53
CA THR A 70 -0.78 -2.38 7.90
C THR A 70 0.58 -2.86 8.42
N ARG A 71 0.66 -4.02 9.09
CA ARG A 71 1.90 -4.55 9.65
C ARG A 71 2.45 -5.72 8.83
#